data_AF-A0A2D3VXR8-F1
#
_entry.id   AF-A0A2D3VXR8-F1
#
_cell.length_a   1.000
_cell.length_b   1.000
_cell.length_c   1.000
_cell.angle_alpha   90.00
_cell.angle_beta   90.00
_cell.angle_gamma   90.00
#
_symmetry.space_group_name_H-M   'P 1'
#
loop_
_entity.id
_entity.type
_entity.pdbx_description
1 polymer ?
#
loop_
_entity_poly.entity_id
_entity_poly.type
_entity_poly.pdbx_seq_one_letter_code
_entity_poly.pdbx_strand_id
1 'polypeptide(L)'
;MIVNQTTKKGPVLQTAIIAAIMGTKRTSDLIPMCHPLMLTSVNCDVEELPSLPGFKLFVTAKLKGQTGVEMEALTGVSIGLLTIYDMAKAIDKSMVISDVQLESKSGGKSGDFSRA
;
A
#
# COMPACT_ATOMS: atom_id res chain seq x y z
N MET A 1 12.65 -15.81 7.33
CA MET A 1 11.34 -16.50 7.39
C MET A 1 10.33 -15.92 6.41
N ILE A 2 10.11 -14.60 6.41
CA ILE A 2 9.14 -13.95 5.52
C ILE A 2 9.53 -14.10 4.04
N VAL A 3 10.77 -13.76 3.67
CA VAL A 3 11.29 -13.88 2.30
C VAL A 3 11.28 -15.34 1.81
N ASN A 4 11.67 -16.26 2.68
CA ASN A 4 11.72 -17.70 2.37
C ASN A 4 10.34 -18.38 2.41
N GLN A 5 9.25 -17.63 2.64
CA GLN A 5 7.87 -18.12 2.70
C GLN A 5 7.61 -19.25 3.71
N THR A 6 8.43 -19.35 4.77
CA THR A 6 8.33 -20.44 5.75
C THR A 6 7.40 -20.12 6.93
N THR A 7 6.56 -19.10 6.80
CA THR A 7 5.63 -18.73 7.88
C THR A 7 4.45 -19.70 7.95
N LYS A 8 3.94 -19.98 9.15
CA LYS A 8 2.77 -20.86 9.34
C LYS A 8 1.51 -20.38 8.60
N LYS A 9 1.42 -19.08 8.30
CA LYS A 9 0.29 -18.46 7.60
C LYS A 9 0.48 -18.41 6.08
N GLY A 10 1.61 -18.85 5.55
CA GLY A 10 1.89 -18.89 4.11
C GLY A 10 2.67 -17.66 3.57
N PRO A 11 2.46 -17.31 2.29
CA PRO A 11 3.28 -16.32 1.58
C PRO A 11 2.89 -14.87 1.92
N VAL A 12 3.52 -14.31 2.96
CA VAL A 12 3.19 -12.99 3.55
C VAL A 12 3.13 -11.86 2.54
N LEU A 13 4.16 -11.71 1.69
CA LEU A 13 4.28 -10.57 0.78
C LEU A 13 3.23 -10.62 -0.33
N GLN A 14 2.96 -11.81 -0.86
CA GLN A 14 1.92 -12.02 -1.87
C GLN A 14 0.53 -11.72 -1.32
N THR A 15 0.25 -12.14 -0.08
CA THR A 15 -1.00 -11.80 0.60
C THR A 15 -1.13 -10.29 0.81
N ALA A 16 -0.04 -9.62 1.20
CA ALA A 16 -0.02 -8.16 1.37
C ALA A 16 -0.27 -7.40 0.06
N ILE A 17 0.27 -7.87 -1.07
CA ILE A 17 0.02 -7.28 -2.39
C ILE A 17 -1.48 -7.38 -2.75
N ILE A 18 -2.10 -8.55 -2.56
CA ILE A 18 -3.53 -8.73 -2.83
C ILE A 18 -4.35 -7.79 -1.94
N ALA A 19 -4.02 -7.73 -0.65
CA ALA A 19 -4.71 -6.86 0.30
C ALA A 19 -4.55 -5.37 -0.06
N ALA A 20 -3.36 -4.94 -0.50
CA ALA A 20 -3.13 -3.58 -0.96
C ALA A 20 -3.98 -3.23 -2.19
N ILE A 21 -4.05 -4.12 -3.18
CA ILE A 21 -4.90 -3.93 -4.37
C ILE A 21 -6.38 -3.85 -3.98
N MET A 22 -6.83 -4.72 -3.07
CA MET A 22 -8.21 -4.70 -2.58
C MET A 22 -8.53 -3.43 -1.80
N GLY A 23 -7.62 -3.00 -0.91
CA GLY A 23 -7.75 -1.76 -0.14
C GLY A 23 -7.83 -0.54 -1.04
N THR A 24 -6.95 -0.47 -2.04
CA THR A 24 -6.94 0.60 -3.06
C THR A 24 -8.30 0.73 -3.76
N LYS A 25 -8.93 -0.39 -4.15
CA LYS A 25 -10.23 -0.41 -4.83
C LYS A 25 -11.42 -0.11 -3.91
N ARG A 26 -11.25 -0.26 -2.60
CA ARG A 26 -12.28 -0.02 -1.57
C ARG A 26 -12.10 1.29 -0.82
N THR A 27 -11.26 2.18 -1.33
CA THR A 27 -10.94 3.47 -0.68
C THR A 27 -12.19 4.29 -0.37
N SER A 28 -13.15 4.37 -1.29
CA SER A 28 -14.41 5.10 -1.09
C SER A 28 -15.37 4.44 -0.10
N ASP A 29 -15.23 3.13 0.15
CA ASP A 29 -15.98 2.45 1.22
C ASP A 29 -15.42 2.78 2.61
N LEU A 30 -14.13 3.15 2.68
CA LEU A 30 -13.39 3.37 3.93
C LEU A 30 -13.29 4.86 4.31
N ILE A 31 -13.17 5.76 3.32
CA ILE A 31 -12.99 7.19 3.53
C ILE A 31 -14.28 7.92 3.12
N PRO A 32 -15.04 8.49 4.08
CA PRO A 32 -16.41 8.97 3.83
C PRO A 32 -16.58 10.00 2.71
N MET A 33 -15.56 10.82 2.45
CA MET A 33 -15.61 11.90 1.46
C MET A 33 -14.85 11.57 0.16
N CYS A 34 -14.35 10.35 0.02
CA CYS A 34 -13.76 9.90 -1.23
C CYS A 34 -14.85 9.56 -2.24
N HIS A 35 -14.62 9.95 -3.50
CA HIS A 35 -15.51 9.58 -4.58
C HIS A 35 -15.26 8.12 -4.99
N PRO A 36 -16.28 7.36 -5.42
CA PRO A 36 -16.06 6.09 -6.09
C PRO A 36 -15.32 6.30 -7.41
N LEU A 37 -14.15 5.66 -7.59
CA LEU A 37 -13.31 5.81 -8.77
C LEU A 37 -13.11 4.49 -9.51
N MET A 38 -13.28 4.53 -10.83
CA MET A 38 -12.90 3.41 -11.70
C MET A 38 -11.42 3.50 -12.05
N LEU A 39 -10.59 2.87 -11.22
CA LEU A 39 -9.14 2.82 -11.40
C LEU A 39 -8.78 2.05 -12.67
N THR A 40 -7.85 2.60 -13.46
CA THR A 40 -7.36 1.97 -14.69
C THR A 40 -6.24 0.98 -14.41
N SER A 41 -5.45 1.21 -13.34
CA SER A 41 -4.41 0.29 -12.90
C SER A 41 -4.08 0.49 -11.43
N VAL A 42 -3.71 -0.59 -10.76
CA VAL A 42 -3.09 -0.59 -9.43
C VAL A 42 -1.86 -1.48 -9.53
N ASN A 43 -0.69 -0.93 -9.18
CA ASN A 43 0.55 -1.69 -9.04
C ASN A 43 1.02 -1.62 -7.58
N CYS A 44 1.56 -2.72 -7.07
CA CYS A 44 2.13 -2.82 -5.74
C CYS A 44 3.50 -3.50 -5.83
N ASP A 45 4.51 -2.84 -5.26
CA ASP A 45 5.88 -3.32 -5.22
C ASP A 45 6.35 -3.41 -3.76
N VAL A 46 7.12 -4.44 -3.44
CA VAL A 46 7.69 -4.62 -2.10
C VAL A 46 9.20 -4.70 -2.22
N GLU A 47 9.88 -3.84 -1.48
CA GLU A 47 11.33 -3.82 -1.33
C GLU A 47 11.70 -4.31 0.07
N GLU A 48 12.67 -5.22 0.16
CA GLU A 48 13.26 -5.60 1.45
C GLU A 48 14.32 -4.56 1.85
N LEU A 49 14.35 -4.18 3.13
CA LEU A 49 15.33 -3.25 3.68
C LEU A 49 16.27 -4.01 4.63
N PRO A 50 17.42 -4.53 4.17
CA PRO A 50 18.29 -5.34 5.03
C PRO A 50 18.92 -4.54 6.20
N SER A 51 19.10 -3.23 6.01
CA SER A 51 19.65 -2.32 7.03
C SER A 51 18.67 -2.02 8.15
N LEU A 52 17.37 -2.20 7.92
CA LEU A 52 16.29 -1.98 8.88
C LEU A 52 15.33 -3.14 8.72
N PRO A 53 15.52 -4.27 9.45
CA PRO A 53 14.93 -5.57 9.12
C PRO A 53 13.43 -5.45 8.94
N GLY A 54 13.01 -5.31 7.68
CA GLY A 54 11.70 -4.73 7.36
C GLY A 54 11.49 -4.63 5.86
N PHE A 55 10.30 -4.12 5.50
CA PHE A 55 9.85 -4.04 4.12
C PHE A 55 9.31 -2.64 3.82
N LYS A 56 9.61 -2.14 2.63
CA LYS A 56 8.98 -0.94 2.08
C LYS A 56 7.95 -1.37 1.03
N LEU A 57 6.70 -0.98 1.24
CA LEU A 57 5.60 -1.24 0.31
C LEU A 57 5.29 0.04 -0.47
N PHE A 58 5.28 -0.07 -1.79
CA PHE A 58 4.85 0.98 -2.69
C PHE A 58 3.52 0.59 -3.34
N VAL A 59 2.60 1.54 -3.46
CA VAL A 59 1.38 1.39 -4.26
C VAL A 59 1.27 2.55 -5.23
N THR A 60 1.10 2.22 -6.51
CA THR A 60 0.82 3.19 -7.57
C THR A 60 -0.59 2.95 -8.12
N ALA A 61 -1.48 3.90 -7.93
CA ALA A 61 -2.81 3.91 -8.53
C ALA A 61 -2.82 4.84 -9.76
N LYS A 62 -3.59 4.47 -10.80
CA LYS A 62 -3.85 5.33 -11.96
C LYS A 62 -5.34 5.37 -12.29
N LEU A 63 -5.76 6.49 -12.85
CA LEU A 63 -7.13 6.81 -13.20
C LEU A 63 -7.14 7.72 -14.44
N LYS A 64 -8.22 7.65 -15.22
CA LYS A 64 -8.63 8.72 -16.14
C LYS A 64 -9.90 9.36 -15.58
N GLY A 65 -9.77 10.53 -14.94
CA GLY A 65 -10.88 11.15 -14.20
C GLY A 65 -10.60 12.59 -13.80
N GLN A 66 -11.56 13.21 -13.12
CA GLN A 66 -11.52 14.63 -12.73
C GLN A 66 -10.88 14.87 -11.35
N THR A 67 -10.67 13.81 -10.57
CA THR A 67 -10.03 13.86 -9.25
C THR A 67 -8.76 13.01 -9.25
N GLY A 68 -7.88 13.26 -8.29
CA GLY A 68 -6.66 12.48 -8.09
C GLY A 68 -6.93 11.12 -7.42
N VAL A 69 -5.85 10.36 -7.22
CA VAL A 69 -5.87 9.00 -6.65
C VAL A 69 -4.90 8.85 -5.46
N GLU A 70 -4.60 9.97 -4.79
CA GLU A 70 -3.69 10.01 -3.63
C GLU A 70 -4.21 9.11 -2.52
N MET A 71 -5.52 9.18 -2.24
CA MET A 71 -6.14 8.39 -1.19
C MET A 71 -6.15 6.90 -1.52
N GLU A 72 -6.36 6.54 -2.79
CA GLU A 72 -6.31 5.15 -3.23
C GLU A 72 -4.93 4.55 -3.01
N ALA A 73 -3.85 5.28 -3.35
CA ALA A 73 -2.49 4.84 -3.11
C ALA A 73 -2.19 4.70 -1.61
N LEU A 74 -2.53 5.71 -0.80
CA LEU A 74 -2.28 5.72 0.64
C LEU A 74 -3.05 4.63 1.39
N THR A 75 -4.32 4.42 1.04
CA THR A 75 -5.15 3.35 1.60
C THR A 75 -4.60 1.99 1.19
N GLY A 76 -4.20 1.81 -0.07
CA GLY A 76 -3.56 0.59 -0.54
C GLY A 76 -2.32 0.21 0.27
N VAL A 77 -1.37 1.14 0.43
CA VAL A 77 -0.17 0.92 1.25
C VAL A 77 -0.56 0.57 2.69
N SER A 78 -1.49 1.31 3.29
CA SER A 78 -1.89 1.10 4.69
C SER A 78 -2.44 -0.31 4.92
N ILE A 79 -3.34 -0.77 4.04
CA ILE A 79 -3.95 -2.11 4.14
C ILE A 79 -2.90 -3.20 3.89
N GLY A 80 -2.00 -3.01 2.93
CA GLY A 80 -0.90 -3.94 2.68
C GLY A 80 0.04 -4.07 3.89
N LEU A 81 0.44 -2.95 4.52
CA LEU A 81 1.30 -2.96 5.71
C LEU A 81 0.60 -3.59 6.92
N LEU A 82 -0.68 -3.30 7.15
CA LEU A 82 -1.49 -3.96 8.18
C LEU A 82 -1.57 -5.49 7.95
N THR A 83 -1.59 -5.91 6.69
CA THR A 83 -1.60 -7.34 6.34
C THR A 83 -0.26 -8.01 6.63
N ILE A 84 0.87 -7.35 6.32
CA ILE A 84 2.20 -7.84 6.73
C ILE A 84 2.25 -8.00 8.24
N TYR A 85 1.76 -6.99 8.98
CA TYR A 85 1.71 -7.04 10.43
C TYR A 85 0.86 -8.22 10.93
N ASP A 86 -0.36 -8.42 10.42
CA ASP A 86 -1.23 -9.53 10.83
C ASP A 86 -0.58 -10.91 10.63
N MET A 87 0.14 -11.04 9.53
CA MET A 87 0.79 -12.28 9.10
C MET A 87 2.06 -12.57 9.91
N ALA A 88 2.77 -11.54 10.36
CA ALA A 88 4.05 -11.67 11.07
C ALA A 88 3.97 -11.42 12.59
N LYS A 89 2.87 -10.90 13.15
CA LYS A 89 2.75 -10.56 14.59
C LYS A 89 2.93 -11.73 15.57
N ALA A 90 2.85 -12.96 15.08
CA ALA A 90 3.13 -14.15 15.89
C ALA A 90 4.64 -14.38 16.10
N ILE A 91 5.48 -13.82 15.21
CA ILE A 91 6.94 -13.87 15.25
C ILE A 91 7.46 -12.71 16.10
N ASP A 92 6.98 -11.49 15.80
CA ASP A 92 7.38 -10.28 16.50
C ASP A 92 6.18 -9.31 16.60
N LYS A 93 5.86 -8.87 17.82
CA LYS A 93 4.78 -7.89 18.08
C LYS A 93 5.28 -6.45 18.17
N SER A 94 6.59 -6.24 18.13
CA SER A 94 7.22 -4.92 18.23
C SER A 94 7.37 -4.22 16.87
N MET A 95 6.98 -4.86 15.77
CA MET A 95 6.98 -4.27 14.43
C MET A 95 6.26 -2.93 14.42
N VAL A 96 6.82 -1.96 13.70
CA VAL A 96 6.26 -0.61 13.55
C VAL A 96 5.88 -0.39 12.09
N ILE A 97 4.69 0.18 11.88
CA ILE A 97 4.30 0.76 10.60
C ILE A 97 4.62 2.25 10.68
N SER A 98 5.52 2.73 9.82
CA SER A 98 5.94 4.13 9.75
C SER A 98 5.88 4.65 8.32
N ASP A 99 6.05 5.97 8.18
CA ASP A 99 6.31 6.65 6.91
C ASP A 99 5.29 6.36 5.79
N VAL A 100 4.01 6.20 6.17
CA VAL A 100 2.90 6.11 5.22
C VAL A 100 2.63 7.49 4.66
N GLN A 101 3.09 7.73 3.44
CA GLN A 101 3.10 9.05 2.84
C GLN A 101 3.08 9.00 1.30
N LEU A 102 2.70 10.11 0.68
CA LEU A 102 2.67 10.23 -0.78
C LEU A 102 4.05 10.55 -1.34
N GLU A 103 4.63 9.69 -2.17
CA GLU A 103 5.96 9.94 -2.77
C GLU A 103 5.87 10.83 -4.02
N SER A 104 4.89 10.57 -4.88
CA SER A 104 4.64 11.39 -6.06
C SER A 104 3.18 11.34 -6.49
N LYS A 105 2.77 12.36 -7.23
CA LYS A 105 1.48 12.46 -7.92
C LYS A 105 1.72 13.20 -9.23
N SER A 106 1.07 12.76 -10.30
CA SER A 106 1.04 13.51 -11.56
C SER A 106 -0.38 13.78 -12.04
N GLY A 107 -0.54 14.90 -12.75
CA GLY A 107 -1.81 15.33 -13.32
C GLY A 107 -2.75 16.09 -12.38
N GLY A 108 -3.83 16.60 -12.96
CA GLY A 108 -4.77 17.50 -12.29
C GLY A 108 -4.30 18.96 -12.30
N LYS A 109 -5.17 19.86 -11.85
CA LYS A 109 -4.92 21.31 -11.88
C LYS A 109 -3.78 21.75 -10.95
N SER A 110 -3.52 20.99 -9.89
CA SER A 110 -2.45 21.26 -8.92
C SER A 110 -1.05 21.03 -9.47
N GLY A 111 -0.93 20.43 -10.66
CA GLY A 111 0.35 20.01 -11.22
C GLY A 111 0.91 18.76 -10.54
N ASP A 112 2.14 18.44 -10.92
CA ASP A 112 2.86 17.27 -10.44
C ASP A 112 3.50 17.58 -9.08
N PHE A 113 3.44 16.59 -8.18
CA PHE A 113 4.08 16.61 -6.89
C PHE A 113 5.12 15.49 -6.83
N SER A 114 6.30 15.83 -6.32
CA SER A 114 7.33 14.88 -5.90
C SER A 114 7.80 15.28 -4.52
N ARG A 115 7.90 14.30 -3.63
CA ARG A 115 8.49 14.51 -2.30
C ARG A 115 9.96 14.92 -2.46
N ALA A 116 10.37 15.90 -1.64
CA ALA A 116 11.73 16.43 -1.59
C ALA A 116 12.63 15.60 -0.66
#